data_AF-A0AAE3LU53-F1
#
_entry.id   AF-A0AAE3LU53-F1
#
_cell.length_a   1.000
_cell.length_b   1.000
_cell.length_c   1.000
_cell.angle_alpha   90.00
_cell.angle_beta   90.00
_cell.angle_gamma   90.00
#
_symmetry.space_group_name_H-M   'P 1'
#
loop_
_entity.id
_entity.type
_entity.pdbx_description
1 polymer ?
#
loop_
_entity_poly.entity_id
_entity_poly.type
_entity_poly.pdbx_seq_one_letter_code
_entity_poly.pdbx_strand_id
1 'polypeptide(L)' 'MSEDLNQTNKEKCIICEQQKEHGYFLYNSFICRECEKDIVQTETDQPLYKFYVNQMKKIKSTSIYS' A
#
# COMPACT_ATOMS: atom_id res chain seq x y z
N MET A 1 7.28 29.21 16.10
CA MET A 1 7.09 27.87 16.70
C MET A 1 5.63 27.49 16.49
N SER A 2 5.37 26.19 16.42
CA SER A 2 4.04 25.55 16.39
C SER A 2 3.40 25.53 14.98
N GLU A 3 2.99 24.41 14.40
CA GLU A 3 2.90 23.00 14.80
C GLU A 3 3.04 22.18 13.52
N ASP A 4 4.05 21.32 13.42
CA ASP A 4 4.05 20.22 12.46
C ASP A 4 2.76 19.43 12.67
N LEU A 5 1.84 19.54 11.71
CA LEU A 5 0.60 18.76 11.66
C LEU A 5 0.99 17.27 11.60
N ASN A 6 1.23 16.70 12.77
CA ASN A 6 1.30 15.26 12.99
C ASN A 6 -0.13 14.73 12.92
N GLN A 7 -0.71 14.78 11.72
CA GLN A 7 -1.99 14.15 11.43
C GLN A 7 -1.73 12.64 11.42
N THR A 8 -1.97 11.98 12.54
CA THR A 8 -2.06 10.51 12.65
C THR A 8 -3.33 10.04 11.92
N ASN A 9 -3.40 10.31 10.61
CA ASN A 9 -4.47 9.86 9.75
C ASN A 9 -4.21 8.39 9.46
N LYS A 10 -4.98 7.51 10.08
CA LYS A 10 -4.97 6.09 9.75
C LYS A 10 -5.48 5.92 8.33
N GLU A 11 -4.61 5.51 7.44
CA GLU A 11 -4.93 5.35 6.03
C GLU A 11 -5.28 3.89 5.75
N LYS A 12 -6.22 3.68 4.83
CA LYS A 12 -6.70 2.34 4.51
C LYS A 12 -5.70 1.66 3.56
N CYS A 13 -5.08 0.59 4.02
CA CYS A 13 -4.17 -0.19 3.20
C CYS A 13 -4.92 -0.81 2.03
N ILE A 14 -4.46 -0.61 0.79
CA ILE A 14 -5.13 -1.19 -0.38
C ILE A 14 -5.00 -2.72 -0.48
N ILE A 15 -4.08 -3.31 0.28
CA ILE A 15 -3.76 -4.74 0.21
C ILE A 15 -4.63 -5.53 1.19
N CYS A 16 -4.57 -5.17 2.48
CA CYS A 16 -5.35 -5.82 3.54
C CYS A 16 -6.65 -5.09 3.88
N GLU A 17 -6.91 -3.93 3.29
CA GLU A 17 -8.10 -3.09 3.53
C GLU A 17 -8.27 -2.61 4.97
N GLN A 18 -7.21 -2.66 5.77
CA GLN A 18 -7.20 -2.21 7.17
C GLN A 18 -6.67 -0.78 7.30
N GLN A 19 -7.24 -0.03 8.24
CA GLN A 19 -6.74 1.27 8.66
C GLN A 19 -5.44 1.12 9.46
N LYS A 20 -4.34 1.71 8.98
CA LYS A 20 -3.04 1.66 9.65
C LYS A 20 -2.41 3.05 9.66
N GLU A 21 -1.67 3.35 10.71
CA GLU A 21 -0.87 4.58 10.84
C GLU A 21 0.50 4.48 10.15
N HIS A 22 1.03 3.27 10.03
CA HIS A 22 2.40 3.04 9.58
C HIS A 22 2.43 2.30 8.24
N GLY A 23 3.04 2.95 7.24
CA GLY A 23 3.13 2.44 5.89
C GLY A 23 3.78 3.45 4.96
N TYR A 24 3.60 3.24 3.67
CA TYR A 24 4.06 4.13 2.61
C TYR A 24 2.91 4.36 1.63
N PHE A 25 2.98 5.51 0.97
CA PHE A 25 2.08 5.86 -0.11
C PHE A 25 2.73 5.52 -1.44
N LEU A 26 2.01 4.77 -2.26
CA LEU A 26 2.34 4.50 -3.64
C LEU A 26 1.32 5.24 -4.52
N TYR A 27 1.74 6.38 -5.08
CA TYR A 27 0.85 7.36 -5.73
C TYR A 27 -0.26 7.84 -4.78
N ASN A 28 -1.52 7.54 -5.10
CA ASN A 28 -2.70 7.86 -4.28
C ASN A 28 -3.19 6.66 -3.45
N SER A 29 -2.36 5.61 -3.32
CA SER A 29 -2.71 4.39 -2.60
C SER A 29 -1.81 4.19 -1.40
N PHE A 30 -2.39 3.86 -0.25
CA PHE A 30 -1.62 3.55 0.95
C PHE A 30 -1.36 2.05 1.08
N ILE A 31 -0.14 1.67 1.45
CA ILE A 31 0.25 0.28 1.74
C ILE A 31 0.90 0.25 3.11
N CYS A 32 0.39 -0.59 4.00
CA CYS A 32 0.96 -0.73 5.33
C CYS A 32 2.30 -1.50 5.31
N ARG A 33 3.10 -1.28 6.35
CA ARG A 33 4.44 -1.89 6.50
C ARG A 33 4.39 -3.43 6.50
N GLU A 34 3.35 -4.01 7.09
CA GLU A 34 3.14 -5.46 7.13
C GLU A 34 2.99 -6.02 5.72
N CYS A 35 2.08 -5.44 4.92
CA CYS A 35 1.85 -5.90 3.56
C CYS A 35 3.07 -5.72 2.65
N GLU A 36 3.85 -4.65 2.81
CA GLU A 36 5.08 -4.50 2.03
C GLU A 36 6.14 -5.50 2.40
N LYS A 37 6.33 -5.73 3.70
CA LYS A 37 7.22 -6.78 4.14
C LYS A 37 6.78 -8.13 3.57
N ASP A 38 5.48 -8.45 3.61
CA ASP A 38 4.94 -9.66 3.00
C ASP A 38 5.21 -9.69 1.50
N ILE A 39 4.99 -8.61 0.77
CA ILE A 39 5.25 -8.53 -0.68
C ILE A 39 6.73 -8.81 -0.99
N VAL A 40 7.65 -8.19 -0.25
CA VAL A 40 9.10 -8.34 -0.44
C VAL A 40 9.57 -9.74 -0.01
N GLN A 41 8.96 -10.31 1.02
CA GLN A 41 9.27 -11.65 1.51
C GLN A 41 8.56 -12.77 0.75
N THR A 42 7.52 -12.47 -0.04
CA THR A 42 6.79 -13.46 -0.82
C THR A 42 7.64 -13.88 -2.01
N GLU A 43 8.08 -15.14 -1.99
CA GLU A 43 8.77 -15.75 -3.12
C GLU A 43 7.85 -15.84 -4.34
N THR A 44 8.43 -15.68 -5.53
CA THR A 44 7.72 -15.62 -6.82
C THR A 44 6.95 -16.90 -7.17
N ASP A 45 7.30 -18.02 -6.54
CA ASP A 45 6.63 -19.31 -6.72
C ASP A 45 5.36 -19.46 -5.88
N GLN A 46 5.10 -18.54 -4.96
CA GLN A 46 3.90 -18.63 -4.11
C GLN A 46 2.65 -18.08 -4.81
N PRO A 47 1.48 -18.73 -4.66
CA PRO A 47 0.22 -18.24 -5.20
C PRO A 47 -0.16 -16.84 -4.67
N LEU A 48 0.33 -16.48 -3.48
CA LEU A 48 0.19 -15.17 -2.86
C LEU A 48 0.88 -14.04 -3.65
N TYR A 49 1.96 -14.33 -4.38
CA TYR A 49 2.64 -13.34 -5.22
C TYR A 49 1.70 -12.76 -6.28
N LYS A 50 0.91 -13.62 -6.94
CA LYS A 50 -0.08 -13.19 -7.94
C LYS A 50 -1.16 -12.30 -7.33
N PHE A 51 -1.56 -12.56 -6.09
CA PHE A 51 -2.53 -11.72 -5.37
C PHE A 51 -1.99 -10.30 -5.17
N TYR A 52 -0.77 -10.18 -4.64
CA TYR A 52 -0.12 -8.89 -4.42
C TYR A 52 0.11 -8.11 -5.72
N VAL A 53 0.59 -8.78 -6.77
CA VAL A 53 0.77 -8.16 -8.10
C VAL A 53 -0.57 -7.68 -8.66
N ASN A 54 -1.66 -8.42 -8.47
CA ASN A 54 -2.98 -8.01 -8.93
C ASN A 54 -3.49 -6.77 -8.18
N GLN A 55 -3.25 -6.68 -6.87
CA GLN A 55 -3.57 -5.47 -6.11
C GLN A 55 -2.73 -4.27 -6.57
N MET A 56 -1.44 -4.45 -6.86
CA MET A 56 -0.59 -3.39 -7.40
C MET A 56 -1.01 -2.94 -8.81
N LYS A 57 -1.52 -3.85 -9.65
CA LYS A 57 -2.05 -3.50 -10.97
C LYS A 57 -3.22 -2.52 -10.88
N LYS A 58 -4.07 -2.62 -9.84
CA LYS A 58 -5.17 -1.68 -9.60
C LYS A 58 -4.67 -0.24 -9.35
N ILE A 59 -3.51 -0.09 -8.70
CA ILE A 59 -2.86 1.21 -8.51
C ILE A 59 -2.42 1.78 -9.86
N LYS A 60 -1.71 0.97 -10.67
CA LYS A 60 -1.20 1.38 -11.98
C LYS A 60 -2.30 1.67 -13.01
N SER A 61 -3.46 1.03 -12.91
CA SER A 61 -4.60 1.24 -13.82
C SER A 61 -5.39 2.51 -13.53
N THR A 62 -5.09 3.23 -12.45
CA THR A 62 -5.70 4.54 -12.16
C THR A 62 -5.06 5.58 -13.09
N SER A 63 -5.45 5.52 -14.36
CA SER A 63 -5.35 6.53 -15.42
C SER A 63 -4.16 7.50 -15.36
N ILE A 64 -3.01 7.07 -15.91
CA ILE A 64 -2.15 7.97 -16.71
C ILE A 64 -2.73 8.05 -18.13
N TYR A 65 -4.01 8.42 -18.25
CA TYR A 65 -4.55 8.89 -19.53
C TYR A 65 -4.79 10.38 -19.35
N SER A 66 -3.86 11.15 -19.89
CA SER A 66 -3.98 12.58 -20.18
C SER A 66 -5.02 12.84 -21.26
#